data_AF-A0A022VNP8-F1
#
_entry.id   AF-A0A022VNP8-F1
#
_cell.length_a   1.000
_cell.length_b   1.000
_cell.length_c   1.000
_cell.angle_alpha   90.00
_cell.angle_beta   90.00
_cell.angle_gamma   90.00
#
_symmetry.space_group_name_H-M   'P 1'
#
loop_
_entity.id
_entity.type
_entity.pdbx_description
1 polymer ?
#
loop_
_entity_poly.entity_id
_entity_poly.type
_entity_poly.pdbx_seq_one_letter_code
_entity_poly.pdbx_strand_id
1 'polypeptide(L)' 'MPLLPKKFPALVAKPIAPFFVAALVVGYGINSLQNAMMNSEEFKNDPRNPNAGKQSGKH' A
#
# COMPACT_ATOMS: atom_id res chain seq x y z
N MET A 1 38.72 9.88 -15.50
CA MET A 1 37.64 10.68 -14.90
C MET A 1 36.67 9.71 -14.24
N PRO A 2 36.25 9.91 -12.99
CA PRO A 2 35.27 9.02 -12.36
C PRO A 2 33.96 9.07 -13.15
N LEU A 3 33.38 7.89 -13.43
CA LEU A 3 32.14 7.73 -14.21
C LEU A 3 30.90 8.28 -13.49
N LEU A 4 31.01 8.53 -12.18
CA LEU A 4 29.93 9.04 -11.35
C LEU A 4 30.36 10.35 -10.67
N PRO A 5 29.46 11.34 -10.57
CA PRO A 5 29.72 12.56 -9.83
C PRO A 5 29.93 12.25 -8.35
N LYS A 6 30.69 13.10 -7.66
CA LYS A 6 30.94 12.95 -6.23
C LYS A 6 29.64 13.09 -5.44
N LYS A 7 29.29 12.06 -4.66
CA LYS A 7 28.12 12.07 -3.77
C LYS A 7 28.42 12.86 -2.50
N PHE A 8 27.56 13.82 -2.18
CA PHE A 8 27.63 14.60 -0.95
C PHE A 8 26.57 14.12 0.05
N PRO A 9 26.90 14.02 1.36
CA PRO A 9 25.96 13.59 2.38
C PRO A 9 25.01 14.73 2.77
N ALA A 10 23.90 14.87 2.03
CA ALA A 10 22.83 15.80 2.39
C ALA A 10 21.90 15.19 3.45
N LEU A 11 21.37 16.03 4.35
CA LEU A 11 20.43 15.62 5.41
C LEU A 11 19.01 15.41 4.86
N VAL A 12 18.82 14.43 3.97
CA VAL A 12 17.53 14.19 3.31
C VAL A 12 16.59 13.38 4.20
N ALA A 13 17.09 12.38 4.92
CA ALA A 13 16.28 11.44 5.70
C ALA A 13 15.42 12.13 6.79
N LYS A 14 15.96 13.14 7.46
CA LYS A 14 15.28 13.83 8.58
C LYS A 14 14.02 14.60 8.13
N PRO A 15 14.07 15.49 7.12
CA PRO A 15 12.87 16.18 6.65
C PRO A 15 11.88 15.28 5.91
N ILE A 16 12.33 14.20 5.25
CA ILE A 16 11.42 13.30 4.51
C ILE A 16 10.71 12.29 5.42
N ALA A 17 11.26 12.01 6.61
CA ALA A 17 10.73 11.01 7.55
C ALA A 17 9.22 11.10 7.81
N PRO A 18 8.62 12.27 8.16
CA PRO A 18 7.18 12.35 8.41
C PRO A 18 6.32 11.97 7.19
N PHE A 19 6.80 12.23 5.96
CA PHE A 19 6.08 11.84 4.75
C PHE A 19 6.11 10.33 4.52
N PHE A 20 7.24 9.68 4.80
CA PHE A 20 7.31 8.22 4.75
C PHE A 20 6.42 7.57 5.80
N VAL A 21 6.40 8.10 7.03
CA VAL A 21 5.49 7.63 8.09
C VAL A 21 4.04 7.80 7.65
N ALA A 22 3.66 8.97 7.13
CA ALA A 22 2.31 9.20 6.63
C ALA A 22 1.95 8.24 5.48
N ALA A 23 2.86 8.02 4.53
CA ALA A 23 2.64 7.08 3.44
C ALA A 23 2.39 5.65 3.93
N LEU A 24 3.14 5.20 4.95
CA LEU A 24 2.92 3.89 5.56
C LEU A 24 1.56 3.79 6.25
N VAL A 25 1.19 4.81 7.03
CA VAL A 25 -0.12 4.86 7.72
C VAL A 25 -1.26 4.83 6.72
N VAL A 26 -1.21 5.67 5.69
CA VAL A 26 -2.24 5.74 4.65
C VAL A 26 -2.27 4.44 3.84
N GLY A 27 -1.13 3.88 3.48
CA GLY A 27 -1.05 2.62 2.76
C GLY A 27 -1.71 1.48 3.53
N TYR A 28 -1.45 1.37 4.83
CA TYR A 28 -2.11 0.39 5.69
C TYR A 28 -3.62 0.65 5.82
N GLY A 29 -4.02 1.91 6.01
CA GLY A 29 -5.42 2.30 6.11
C GLY A 29 -6.22 2.00 4.83
N ILE A 30 -5.65 2.28 3.66
CA ILE A 30 -6.27 1.97 2.38
C ILE A 30 -6.38 0.45 2.18
N ASN A 31 -5.33 -0.31 2.51
CA ASN A 31 -5.36 -1.77 2.35
C ASN A 31 -6.46 -2.41 3.21
N SER A 32 -6.61 -1.97 4.46
CA SER A 32 -7.65 -2.49 5.35
C SER A 32 -9.06 -2.10 4.88
N LEU A 33 -9.26 -0.84 4.46
CA LEU A 33 -10.54 -0.39 3.90
C LEU A 33 -10.92 -1.14 2.63
N GLN A 34 -9.98 -1.30 1.70
CA GLN A 34 -10.23 -2.05 0.46
C GLN A 34 -10.68 -3.48 0.77
N ASN A 35 -10.01 -4.17 1.69
CA ASN A 35 -10.42 -5.51 2.11
C ASN A 35 -11.84 -5.53 2.70
N ALA A 36 -12.21 -4.53 3.51
CA ALA A 36 -13.57 -4.44 4.05
C ALA A 36 -14.60 -4.18 2.93
N MET A 37 -14.35 -3.23 2.04
CA MET A 37 -15.25 -2.86 0.95
C MET A 37 -15.43 -3.99 -0.07
N MET A 38 -14.38 -4.75 -0.38
CA MET A 38 -14.47 -5.91 -1.26
C MET A 38 -15.33 -7.04 -0.67
N ASN A 39 -15.56 -7.08 0.66
CA ASN A 39 -16.45 -8.05 1.29
C ASN A 39 -17.87 -7.50 1.53
N SER A 40 -18.15 -6.26 1.11
CA SER A 40 -19.48 -5.66 1.21
C SER A 40 -20.49 -6.35 0.30
N GLU A 41 -21.78 -6.16 0.58
CA GLU A 41 -22.86 -6.83 -0.15
C GLU A 41 -22.90 -6.49 -1.63
N GLU A 42 -22.54 -5.26 -1.98
CA GLU A 42 -22.49 -4.75 -3.36
C GLU A 42 -21.40 -5.45 -4.18
N PHE A 43 -20.21 -5.63 -3.60
CA PHE A 43 -19.02 -6.05 -4.36
C PHE A 43 -18.60 -7.50 -4.12
N LYS A 44 -19.16 -8.22 -3.14
CA LYS A 44 -18.79 -9.61 -2.82
C LYS A 44 -18.97 -10.59 -3.98
N ASN A 45 -19.94 -10.34 -4.86
CA ASN A 45 -20.26 -11.18 -6.00
C ASN A 45 -19.76 -10.63 -7.36
N ASP A 46 -19.03 -9.51 -7.36
CA ASP A 46 -18.44 -8.98 -8.60
C ASP A 46 -17.34 -9.94 -9.10
N PRO A 47 -17.41 -10.47 -10.34
CA PRO A 47 -16.40 -11.38 -10.87
C PRO A 47 -14.99 -10.77 -10.98
N ARG A 48 -14.87 -9.44 -10.91
CA ARG A 48 -13.59 -8.72 -10.89
C ARG A 48 -12.99 -8.61 -9.50
N ASN A 49 -13.77 -8.89 -8.45
CA ASN A 49 -13.30 -8.86 -7.09
C ASN A 49 -12.34 -10.04 -6.86
N PRO A 50 -11.09 -9.79 -6.45
CA PRO A 50 -10.11 -10.86 -6.22
C PRO A 50 -10.52 -11.81 -5.09
N ASN A 51 -11.52 -11.48 -4.28
CA ASN A 51 -12.09 -12.32 -3.23
C ASN A 51 -13.29 -13.16 -3.70
N ALA A 52 -13.84 -12.90 -4.89
CA ALA A 52 -14.94 -13.68 -5.45
C ALA A 52 -14.50 -15.15 -5.59
N GLY A 53 -15.29 -16.06 -5.01
CA GLY A 53 -15.01 -17.50 -4.99
C GLY A 53 -13.95 -17.94 -3.96
N LYS A 54 -13.13 -17.04 -3.40
CA LYS A 54 -12.13 -17.39 -2.37
C LYS A 54 -12.74 -17.54 -0.96
N GLN A 55 -13.88 -16.90 -0.70
CA GLN A 55 -14.61 -17.09 0.57
C GLN A 55 -15.12 -18.52 0.75
N SER A 56 -15.27 -19.30 -0.33
CA SER A 56 -15.65 -20.72 -0.26
C SER A 56 -14.54 -21.65 0.27
N GLY A 57 -13.32 -21.15 0.46
CA GLY A 57 -12.16 -21.94 0.91
C GLY A 57 -11.74 -21.73 2.37
N LYS A 58 -12.50 -20.96 3.16
CA LYS A 58 -12.32 -20.87 4.61
C LYS A 58 -13.43 -21.68 5.29
N HIS A 59 -13.21 -22.99 5.38
CA HIS A 59 -13.85 -23.86 6.36
C HIS A 59 -12.82 -24.17 7.45
#